data_AF-A0A915J1W2-F1
#
_entry.id   AF-A0A915J1W2-F1
#
_cell.length_a   1.000
_cell.length_b   1.000
_cell.length_c   1.000
_cell.angle_alpha   90.00
_cell.angle_beta   90.00
_cell.angle_gamma   90.00
#
_symmetry.space_group_name_H-M   'P 1'
#
loop_
_entity.id
_entity.type
_entity.pdbx_description
1 polymer ?
#
loop_
_entity_poly.entity_id
_entity_poly.type
_entity_poly.pdbx_seq_one_letter_code
_entity_poly.pdbx_strand_id
1 'polypeptide(L)'
;MANSPRPGLWVLERSTDYGKTYKPWQYFAENMAQCEEFFGPDSSQPILDDDSVICSTDYSQIVPLENGQIYITLLNNRPNRGNFSHSEKLQEFTEATN
;
A
#
# COMPACT_ATOMS: atom_id res chain seq x y z
N MET A 1 -10.01 -1.00 22.33
CA MET A 1 -8.71 -0.30 22.35
C MET A 1 -7.73 -1.16 21.57
N ALA A 2 -6.81 -0.57 20.81
CA ALA A 2 -5.77 -1.33 20.11
C ALA A 2 -4.62 -1.58 21.08
N ASN A 3 -4.52 -2.80 21.58
CA ASN A 3 -3.59 -3.22 22.65
C ASN A 3 -2.31 -3.90 22.10
N SER A 4 -2.00 -3.65 20.83
CA SER A 4 -0.88 -4.25 20.12
C SER A 4 -0.16 -3.21 19.26
N PRO A 5 1.16 -3.38 19.00
CA PRO A 5 1.90 -2.55 18.07
C PRO A 5 1.39 -2.75 16.64
N ARG A 6 1.82 -1.85 15.74
CA ARG A 6 1.60 -2.01 14.31
C ARG A 6 2.33 -3.25 13.78
N PRO A 7 1.80 -3.94 12.75
CA PRO A 7 2.47 -5.11 12.19
C PRO A 7 3.79 -4.71 11.50
N GLY A 8 4.82 -5.56 11.62
CA GLY A 8 6.13 -5.33 11.00
C GLY A 8 6.14 -5.62 9.49
N LEU A 9 5.49 -6.71 9.05
CA LEU A 9 5.42 -7.13 7.65
C LEU A 9 3.98 -7.49 7.30
N TRP A 10 3.38 -6.78 6.33
CA TRP A 10 1.99 -6.99 5.93
C TRP A 10 1.67 -6.38 4.57
N VAL A 11 0.52 -6.74 4.01
CA VAL A 11 0.04 -6.28 2.70
C VAL A 11 -1.35 -5.66 2.86
N LEU A 12 -1.55 -4.50 2.23
CA LEU A 12 -2.89 -3.98 1.98
C LEU A 12 -3.32 -4.44 0.60
N GLU A 13 -4.38 -5.24 0.54
CA GLU A 13 -4.94 -5.80 -0.70
C GLU A 13 -6.35 -5.27 -0.96
N ARG A 14 -6.77 -5.38 -2.22
CA ARG A 14 -8.14 -5.10 -2.67
C ARG A 14 -8.64 -6.13 -3.65
N SER A 15 -9.95 -6.21 -3.78
CA SER A 15 -10.64 -6.99 -4.81
C SER A 15 -11.55 -6.09 -5.65
N THR A 16 -11.58 -6.30 -6.96
CA THR A 16 -12.55 -5.67 -7.88
C THR A 16 -13.58 -6.65 -8.42
N ASP A 17 -13.59 -7.88 -7.91
CA ASP A 17 -14.44 -8.98 -8.40
C ASP A 17 -15.25 -9.65 -7.29
N TYR A 18 -15.60 -8.87 -6.26
CA TYR A 18 -16.41 -9.29 -5.11
C TYR A 18 -15.75 -10.40 -4.29
N GLY A 19 -14.44 -10.31 -4.10
CA GLY A 19 -13.65 -11.16 -3.21
C GLY A 19 -13.19 -12.47 -3.84
N LYS A 20 -13.23 -12.61 -5.18
CA LYS A 20 -12.74 -13.81 -5.87
C LYS A 20 -11.23 -13.78 -6.05
N THR A 21 -10.68 -12.61 -6.38
CA THR A 21 -9.25 -12.35 -6.49
C THR A 21 -8.88 -11.10 -5.74
N TYR A 22 -7.64 -11.08 -5.24
CA TYR A 22 -7.06 -9.96 -4.53
C TYR A 22 -5.79 -9.51 -5.24
N LYS A 23 -5.60 -8.19 -5.27
CA LYS A 23 -4.39 -7.55 -5.77
C LYS A 23 -3.88 -6.57 -4.71
N PRO A 24 -2.56 -6.45 -4.54
CA PRO A 24 -2.00 -5.53 -3.57
C PRO A 24 -2.21 -4.08 -4.00
N TRP A 25 -2.62 -3.25 -3.05
CA TRP A 25 -2.50 -1.80 -3.16
C TRP A 25 -1.11 -1.34 -2.73
N GLN A 26 -0.60 -1.89 -1.62
CA GLN A 26 0.67 -1.47 -1.03
C GLN A 26 1.23 -2.55 -0.10
N TYR A 27 2.55 -2.67 -0.08
CA TYR A 27 3.28 -3.53 0.84
C TYR A 27 3.87 -2.71 2.00
N PHE A 28 4.12 -3.38 3.12
CA PHE A 28 4.72 -2.78 4.29
C PHE A 28 5.71 -3.73 4.94
N ALA A 29 6.89 -3.22 5.28
CA ALA A 29 7.96 -3.96 5.93
C ALA A 29 8.72 -3.07 6.91
N GLU A 30 9.54 -3.62 7.82
CA GLU A 30 10.27 -2.81 8.79
C GLU A 30 11.46 -2.06 8.17
N ASN A 31 12.01 -2.59 7.08
CA ASN A 31 13.09 -1.99 6.32
C ASN A 31 13.03 -2.37 4.82
N MET A 32 13.77 -1.66 3.97
CA MET A 32 13.78 -1.88 2.52
C MET A 32 14.31 -3.26 2.13
N ALA A 33 15.25 -3.83 2.89
CA ALA A 33 15.77 -5.17 2.59
C ALA A 33 14.67 -6.23 2.70
N GLN A 34 13.78 -6.12 3.70
CA GLN A 34 12.61 -6.99 3.81
C GLN A 34 11.60 -6.76 2.67
N CYS A 35 11.42 -5.52 2.20
CA CYS A 35 10.57 -5.28 1.02
C CYS A 35 11.05 -6.10 -0.19
N GLU A 36 12.34 -6.04 -0.48
CA GLU A 36 12.93 -6.76 -1.60
C GLU A 36 12.91 -8.28 -1.40
N GLU A 37 13.17 -8.74 -0.17
CA GLU A 37 13.16 -10.17 0.18
C GLU A 37 11.76 -10.79 0.05
N PHE A 38 10.71 -10.12 0.53
CA PHE A 38 9.37 -10.70 0.60
C PHE A 38 8.47 -10.33 -0.59
N PHE A 39 8.66 -9.16 -1.19
CA PHE A 39 7.79 -8.64 -2.26
C PHE A 39 8.53 -8.41 -3.59
N GLY A 40 9.86 -8.63 -3.61
CA GLY A 40 10.69 -8.50 -4.79
C GLY A 40 11.28 -7.10 -4.98
N PRO A 41 12.30 -6.97 -5.86
CA PRO A 41 13.07 -5.74 -6.04
C PRO A 41 12.25 -4.58 -6.62
N ASP A 42 11.18 -4.87 -7.36
CA ASP A 42 10.33 -3.81 -7.91
C ASP A 42 9.51 -3.09 -6.83
N SER A 43 9.31 -3.73 -5.67
CA SER A 43 8.56 -3.14 -4.56
C SER A 43 9.29 -1.97 -3.88
N SER A 44 10.62 -1.88 -4.01
CA SER A 44 11.43 -0.77 -3.48
C SER A 44 11.54 0.40 -4.45
N GLN A 45 11.00 0.28 -5.67
CA GLN A 45 11.00 1.37 -6.63
C GLN A 45 9.99 2.47 -6.24
N PRO A 46 10.26 3.74 -6.61
CA PRO A 46 9.29 4.81 -6.41
C PRO A 46 8.04 4.61 -7.27
N ILE A 47 6.99 5.38 -7.00
CA ILE A 47 5.80 5.42 -7.85
C ILE A 47 6.19 6.00 -9.22
N LEU A 48 6.23 5.16 -10.24
CA LEU A 48 6.49 5.54 -11.63
C LEU A 48 5.18 5.76 -12.40
N ASP A 49 4.11 5.07 -11.98
CA ASP A 49 2.81 5.01 -12.64
C ASP A 49 1.66 5.09 -11.62
N ASP A 50 0.45 5.39 -12.10
CA ASP A 50 -0.75 5.50 -11.26
C ASP A 50 -1.13 4.19 -10.53
N ASP A 51 -0.70 3.04 -11.05
CA ASP A 51 -0.96 1.70 -10.50
C ASP A 51 0.26 1.04 -9.86
N SER A 52 1.41 1.74 -9.75
CA SER A 52 2.60 1.17 -9.12
C SER A 52 2.31 0.67 -7.71
N VAL A 53 2.69 -0.57 -7.41
CA VAL A 53 2.59 -1.15 -6.07
C VAL A 53 3.96 -1.04 -5.41
N ILE A 54 4.04 -0.30 -4.32
CA ILE A 54 5.28 -0.02 -3.61
C ILE A 54 5.27 -0.63 -2.21
N CYS A 55 6.45 -0.71 -1.59
CA CYS A 55 6.63 -1.07 -0.20
C CYS A 55 7.01 0.17 0.63
N SER A 56 6.31 0.39 1.75
CA SER A 56 6.62 1.48 2.71
C SER A 56 7.14 0.92 4.03
N THR A 57 8.08 1.65 4.65
CA THR A 57 8.60 1.33 5.99
C THR A 57 8.11 2.27 7.07
N ASP A 58 7.25 3.23 6.73
CA ASP A 58 6.83 4.32 7.63
C ASP A 58 5.92 3.83 8.76
N TYR A 59 5.21 2.72 8.52
CA TYR A 59 4.15 2.24 9.40
C TYR A 59 4.45 0.90 10.08
N SER A 60 5.64 0.35 9.89
CA SER A 60 6.03 -0.97 10.40
C SER A 60 6.99 -0.93 11.60
N GLN A 61 7.36 0.27 12.07
CA GLN A 61 8.16 0.40 13.29
C GLN A 61 7.34 0.01 14.53
N ILE A 62 7.97 -0.74 15.44
CA ILE A 62 7.33 -1.32 16.64
C ILE A 62 6.72 -0.28 17.59
N VAL A 63 7.25 0.94 17.60
CA VAL A 63 6.71 2.06 18.40
C VAL A 63 5.64 2.79 17.56
N PRO A 64 4.45 3.10 18.10
CA PRO A 64 4.00 2.87 19.49
C PRO A 64 3.52 1.42 19.73
N LEU A 65 3.69 0.94 20.97
CA LEU A 65 3.31 -0.42 21.39
C LEU A 65 1.80 -0.64 21.52
N GLU A 66 1.04 0.44 21.61
CA GLU A 66 -0.41 0.44 21.69
C GLU A 66 -0.96 1.65 20.96
N ASN A 67 -2.22 1.58 20.53
CA ASN A 67 -2.92 2.67 19.86
C ASN A 67 -2.19 3.22 18.62
N GLY A 68 -1.41 2.38 17.94
CA GLY A 68 -0.76 2.72 16.68
C GLY A 68 -1.79 3.00 15.58
N GLN A 69 -1.53 4.04 14.80
CA GLN A 69 -2.38 4.46 13.69
C GLN A 69 -1.62 4.35 12.37
N ILE A 70 -2.34 4.00 11.31
CA ILE A 70 -1.82 3.87 9.96
C ILE A 70 -2.78 4.61 9.03
N TYR A 71 -2.27 5.59 8.29
CA TYR A 71 -3.04 6.37 7.33
C TYR A 71 -2.52 6.10 5.94
N ILE A 72 -3.39 5.57 5.08
CA ILE A 72 -3.01 5.19 3.71
C ILE A 72 -3.83 6.06 2.76
N THR A 73 -3.13 6.73 1.84
CA THR A 73 -3.75 7.53 0.78
C THR A 73 -3.32 6.98 -0.56
N LEU A 74 -4.23 6.29 -1.24
CA LEU A 74 -3.97 5.63 -2.54
C LEU A 74 -3.57 6.62 -3.64
N LEU A 75 -3.97 7.89 -3.51
CA LEU A 75 -3.76 8.95 -4.49
C LEU A 75 -2.44 9.72 -4.29
N ASN A 76 -1.77 9.60 -3.14
CA ASN A 76 -0.59 10.42 -2.87
C ASN A 76 0.57 10.03 -3.78
N ASN A 77 1.28 11.04 -4.29
CA ASN A 77 2.43 10.92 -5.19
C ASN A 77 2.14 10.18 -6.51
N ARG A 78 0.86 9.95 -6.85
CA ARG A 78 0.43 9.42 -8.15
C ARG A 78 0.52 10.50 -9.22
N PRO A 79 1.08 10.22 -10.41
CA PRO A 79 1.26 11.21 -11.48
C PRO A 79 -0.03 11.97 -11.84
N ASN A 80 -1.16 11.28 -11.95
CA ASN A 80 -2.43 11.89 -12.35
C ASN A 80 -3.36 12.25 -11.19
N ARG A 81 -2.85 12.37 -9.96
CA ARG A 81 -3.65 12.77 -8.78
C ARG A 81 -4.47 14.04 -9.03
N GLY A 82 -3.85 15.05 -9.68
CA GLY A 82 -4.51 16.32 -9.98
C GLY A 82 -5.49 16.26 -11.16
N ASN A 83 -5.50 15.16 -11.91
CA ASN A 83 -6.32 14.96 -13.10
C ASN A 83 -7.04 13.61 -13.08
N PHE A 84 -7.58 13.24 -11.91
CA PHE A 84 -8.17 11.92 -11.66
C PHE A 84 -9.25 11.54 -12.68
N SER A 85 -10.11 12.50 -13.08
CA SER A 85 -11.19 12.27 -14.05
C SER A 85 -10.72 11.83 -15.44
N HIS A 86 -9.44 12.08 -15.78
CA HIS A 86 -8.87 11.74 -17.08
C HIS A 86 -7.84 10.60 -17.01
N SER A 87 -7.60 10.00 -15.84
CA SER A 87 -6.78 8.80 -15.70
C SER A 87 -7.65 7.59 -15.37
N GLU A 88 -7.93 6.78 -16.39
CA GLU A 88 -8.62 5.48 -16.23
C GLU A 88 -7.79 4.56 -15.32
N LYS A 89 -6.47 4.52 -15.51
CA LYS A 89 -5.54 3.73 -14.69
C LYS A 89 -5.67 4.06 -13.20
N LEU A 90 -5.76 5.35 -12.84
CA LEU A 90 -5.89 5.77 -11.44
C LEU A 90 -7.30 5.50 -10.89
N GLN A 91 -8.34 5.66 -11.71
CA GLN A 91 -9.71 5.31 -11.35
C GLN A 91 -9.82 3.81 -11.03
N GLU A 92 -9.36 2.97 -11.96
CA GLU A 92 -9.29 1.52 -11.78
C GLU A 92 -8.41 1.14 -10.60
N PHE A 93 -7.31 1.84 -10.34
CA PHE A 93 -6.45 1.58 -9.19
C PHE A 93 -7.18 1.80 -7.86
N THR A 94 -8.01 2.84 -7.76
CA THR A 94 -8.75 3.18 -6.54
C THR A 94 -10.05 2.40 -6.35
N GLU A 95 -10.53 1.70 -7.38
CA GLU A 95 -11.75 0.90 -7.29
C GLU A 95 -11.59 -0.28 -6.32
N ALA A 96 -12.62 -0.58 -5.53
CA ALA A 96 -12.65 -1.77 -4.71
C ALA A 96 -14.08 -2.22 -4.40
N THR A 97 -14.22 -3.53 -4.27
CA THR A 97 -15.40 -4.23 -3.78
C THR A 97 -15.13 -4.87 -2.41
N ASN A 98 -13.87 -5.22 -2.12
CA ASN A 98 -13.35 -5.64 -0.82
C ASN A 98 -11.92 -5.15 -0.63
#